data_AF-A0A7W1X7L1-F1
#
_entry.id   AF-A0A7W1X7L1-F1
#
_cell.length_a   1.000
_cell.length_b   1.000
_cell.length_c   1.000
_cell.angle_alpha   90.00
_cell.angle_beta   90.00
_cell.angle_gamma   90.00
#
_symmetry.space_group_name_H-M   'P 1'
#
loop_
_entity.id
_entity.type
_entity.pdbx_description
1 polymer ?
#
loop_
_entity_poly.entity_id
_entity_poly.type
_entity_poly.pdbx_seq_one_letter_code
_entity_poly.pdbx_strand_id
1 'polypeptide(L)'
;MGYINLKERYFLLRHLEKIKIHVCREEQSLITSILGKIRFPDILFTPAEYRFLKTVIVSCLHDAMDQKDEIQVNFLRCLFSKIEQYACQEE
;
A
#
# COMPACT_ATOMS: atom_id res chain seq x y z
N MET A 1 -8.63 12.73 -9.96
CA MET A 1 -7.28 12.59 -9.37
C MET A 1 -7.45 12.47 -7.87
N GLY A 2 -7.29 11.26 -7.31
CA GLY A 2 -7.50 11.00 -5.89
C GLY A 2 -6.17 10.82 -5.19
N TYR A 3 -5.74 11.80 -4.39
CA TYR A 3 -4.52 11.65 -3.60
C TYR A 3 -4.69 10.58 -2.51
N ILE A 4 -3.58 9.96 -2.10
CA ILE A 4 -3.57 9.10 -0.90
C ILE A 4 -3.79 9.99 0.33
N ASN A 5 -4.96 9.85 0.96
CA ASN A 5 -5.38 10.67 2.09
C ASN A 5 -4.74 10.21 3.41
N LEU A 6 -4.93 10.97 4.49
CA LEU A 6 -4.32 10.67 5.78
C LEU A 6 -4.70 9.29 6.33
N LYS A 7 -5.96 8.87 6.17
CA LYS A 7 -6.45 7.55 6.63
C LYS A 7 -5.76 6.41 5.89
N GLU A 8 -5.59 6.54 4.59
CA GLU A 8 -4.90 5.58 3.73
C GLU A 8 -3.40 5.51 4.05
N ARG A 9 -2.74 6.65 4.26
CA ARG A 9 -1.34 6.70 4.70
C ARG A 9 -1.16 6.03 6.05
N TYR A 10 -2.05 6.30 6.99
CA TYR A 10 -2.00 5.69 8.33
C TYR A 10 -2.21 4.18 8.26
N PHE A 11 -3.15 3.71 7.43
CA PHE A 11 -3.36 2.29 7.19
C PHE A 11 -2.08 1.62 6.65
N LEU A 12 -1.50 2.18 5.58
CA LEU A 12 -0.26 1.65 5.00
C LEU A 12 0.87 1.64 6.02
N LEU A 13 1.07 2.74 6.75
CA LEU A 13 2.11 2.84 7.77
C LEU A 13 1.98 1.74 8.82
N ARG A 14 0.80 1.62 9.43
CA ARG A 14 0.54 0.63 10.49
C ARG A 14 0.71 -0.80 9.98
N HIS A 15 0.22 -1.08 8.77
CA HIS A 15 0.26 -2.43 8.21
C HIS A 15 1.69 -2.83 7.82
N LEU A 16 2.41 -1.92 7.16
CA LEU A 16 3.80 -2.14 6.76
C LEU A 16 4.73 -2.29 7.97
N GLU A 17 4.56 -1.48 9.02
CA GLU A 17 5.32 -1.65 10.27
C GLU A 17 5.06 -3.01 10.92
N LYS A 18 3.81 -3.49 10.91
CA LYS A 18 3.45 -4.79 11.47
C LYS A 18 4.12 -5.94 10.72
N ILE A 19 4.14 -5.92 9.39
CA ILE A 19 4.72 -7.00 8.59
C ILE A 19 6.24 -6.92 8.48
N LYS A 20 6.84 -5.74 8.72
CA LYS A 20 8.30 -5.51 8.57
C LYS A 20 9.16 -6.54 9.31
N ILE A 21 8.73 -6.98 10.48
CA ILE A 21 9.50 -7.95 11.28
C ILE A 21 9.35 -9.41 10.81
N HIS A 22 8.39 -9.68 9.91
CA HIS A 22 8.05 -11.02 9.44
C HIS A 22 8.48 -11.30 7.99
N VAL A 23 9.08 -10.31 7.32
CA VAL A 23 9.48 -10.40 5.91
C VAL A 23 11.00 -10.50 5.76
N CYS A 24 11.46 -10.90 4.56
CA CYS A 24 12.89 -11.06 4.28
C CYS A 24 13.60 -9.69 4.22
N ARG A 25 14.95 -9.68 4.25
CA ARG A 25 15.74 -8.44 4.29
C ARG A 25 15.48 -7.51 3.09
N GLU A 26 15.23 -8.07 1.91
CA GLU A 26 14.92 -7.30 0.70
C GLU A 26 13.58 -6.57 0.82
N GLU A 27 12.56 -7.27 1.30
CA GLU A 27 11.23 -6.70 1.58
C GLU A 27 11.28 -5.67 2.71
N GLN A 28 12.11 -5.87 3.74
CA GLN A 28 12.33 -4.86 4.78
C GLN A 28 12.89 -3.54 4.22
N SER A 29 13.77 -3.62 3.22
CA SER A 29 14.30 -2.46 2.52
C SER A 29 13.20 -1.74 1.74
N LEU A 30 12.39 -2.48 0.98
CA LEU A 30 11.23 -1.94 0.26
C LEU A 30 10.25 -1.25 1.21
N ILE A 31 9.90 -1.90 2.32
CA ILE A 31 9.01 -1.33 3.36
C ILE A 31 9.59 -0.01 3.87
N THR A 32 10.88 0.03 4.18
CA THR A 32 11.52 1.24 4.72
C THR A 32 11.50 2.37 3.69
N SER A 33 11.75 2.06 2.42
CA SER A 33 11.65 3.03 1.32
C SER A 33 10.22 3.57 1.18
N ILE A 34 9.23 2.68 1.14
CA ILE A 34 7.81 3.02 1.05
C ILE A 34 7.38 3.91 2.23
N LEU A 35 7.74 3.55 3.47
CA LEU A 35 7.43 4.34 4.66
C LEU A 35 8.04 5.75 4.62
N GLY A 36 9.24 5.89 4.04
CA GLY A 36 9.85 7.19 3.79
C GLY A 36 9.02 8.05 2.83
N LYS A 37 8.48 7.43 1.78
CA LYS A 37 7.71 8.11 0.74
C LYS A 37 6.29 8.49 1.16
N ILE A 38 5.58 7.62 1.90
CA ILE A 38 4.17 7.82 2.30
C ILE A 38 3.96 9.14 3.10
N ARG A 39 5.02 9.67 3.72
CA ARG A 39 4.98 10.96 4.42
C ARG A 39 4.74 12.16 3.50
N PHE A 40 5.07 12.05 2.21
CA PHE A 40 4.96 13.14 1.24
C PHE A 40 3.65 13.07 0.45
N PRO A 41 3.12 14.19 -0.05
CA PRO A 41 1.92 14.20 -0.90
C PRO A 41 2.16 13.76 -2.35
N ASP A 42 3.35 13.98 -2.88
CA ASP A 42 3.73 13.70 -4.26
C ASP A 42 4.48 12.37 -4.39
N ILE A 43 3.83 11.30 -3.91
CA ILE A 43 4.46 9.99 -3.79
C ILE A 43 4.66 9.37 -5.18
N LEU A 44 5.91 9.03 -5.52
CA LEU A 44 6.19 8.17 -6.67
C LEU A 44 6.81 6.87 -6.20
N PHE A 45 6.10 5.77 -6.46
CA PHE A 45 6.59 4.44 -6.14
C PHE A 45 7.41 3.89 -7.29
N THR A 46 8.54 3.25 -6.99
CA THR A 46 9.27 2.48 -8.00
C THR A 46 8.45 1.25 -8.40
N PRO A 47 8.72 0.63 -9.56
CA PRO A 47 8.03 -0.60 -9.97
C PRO A 47 8.15 -1.75 -8.97
N ALA A 48 9.22 -1.80 -8.16
CA ALA A 48 9.41 -2.79 -7.11
C ALA A 48 8.53 -2.49 -5.88
N GLU A 49 8.49 -1.23 -5.45
CA GLU A 49 7.65 -0.78 -4.33
C GLU A 49 6.17 -0.92 -4.65
N TYR A 50 5.76 -0.58 -5.88
CA TYR A 50 4.40 -0.77 -6.36
C TYR A 50 4.01 -2.24 -6.35
N ARG A 51 4.84 -3.13 -6.93
CA ARG A 51 4.58 -4.58 -6.92
C ARG A 51 4.43 -5.11 -5.50
N PHE A 52 5.28 -4.67 -4.59
CA PHE A 52 5.20 -5.05 -3.18
C PHE A 52 3.88 -4.56 -2.54
N LEU A 53 3.55 -3.27 -2.67
CA LEU A 53 2.30 -2.70 -2.14
C LEU A 53 1.06 -3.38 -2.71
N LYS A 54 1.07 -3.70 -4.01
CA LYS A 54 0.01 -4.44 -4.68
C LYS A 54 -0.21 -5.80 -4.03
N THR A 55 0.85 -6.57 -3.81
CA THR A 55 0.75 -7.87 -3.13
C THR A 55 0.18 -7.73 -1.72
N VAL A 56 0.65 -6.74 -0.95
CA VAL A 56 0.17 -6.48 0.42
C VAL A 56 -1.33 -6.14 0.42
N ILE A 57 -1.78 -5.24 -0.46
CA ILE A 57 -3.17 -4.80 -0.51
C ILE A 57 -4.09 -5.93 -0.98
N VAL A 58 -3.67 -6.71 -1.97
CA VAL A 58 -4.43 -7.88 -2.44
C VAL A 58 -4.59 -8.91 -1.32
N SER A 59 -3.53 -9.17 -0.54
CA SER A 59 -3.62 -10.03 0.64
C SER A 59 -4.64 -9.50 1.65
N CYS A 60 -4.57 -8.21 1.99
CA CYS A 60 -5.54 -7.58 2.90
C CYS A 60 -6.98 -7.66 2.38
N LEU A 61 -7.15 -7.61 1.05
CA LEU A 61 -8.45 -7.64 0.40
C LEU A 61 -9.07 -9.03 0.47
N HIS A 62 -8.27 -10.08 0.29
CA HIS A 62 -8.70 -11.46 0.54
C HIS A 62 -9.14 -11.65 2.00
N ASP A 63 -8.32 -11.21 2.96
CA ASP A 63 -8.65 -11.31 4.39
C ASP A 63 -9.98 -10.58 4.73
N ALA A 64 -10.19 -9.40 4.15
CA ALA A 64 -11.42 -8.63 4.36
C ALA A 64 -12.64 -9.28 3.70
N MET A 65 -12.48 -9.89 2.52
CA MET A 65 -13.53 -10.65 1.86
C MET A 65 -13.93 -11.89 2.66
N ASP A 66 -12.95 -12.62 3.19
CA ASP A 66 -13.18 -13.80 4.03
C ASP A 66 -13.93 -13.44 5.33
N GLN A 67 -13.63 -12.27 5.90
CA GLN A 67 -14.31 -11.72 7.07
C GLN A 67 -15.67 -11.06 6.76
N LYS A 68 -16.05 -10.97 5.48
CA LYS A 68 -17.26 -10.26 5.01
C LYS A 68 -17.32 -8.80 5.45
N ASP A 69 -16.16 -8.14 5.60
CA ASP A 69 -16.08 -6.71 5.92
C ASP A 69 -16.13 -5.87 4.63
N GLU A 70 -17.35 -5.56 4.19
CA GLU A 70 -17.56 -4.76 2.98
C GLU A 70 -16.98 -3.34 3.06
N ILE A 71 -16.90 -2.76 4.27
CA ILE A 71 -16.33 -1.42 4.48
C ILE A 71 -14.82 -1.47 4.20
N GLN A 72 -14.14 -2.48 4.75
CA GLN A 72 -12.72 -2.67 4.53
C GLN A 72 -12.41 -3.06 3.07
N VAL A 73 -13.23 -3.90 2.45
CA VAL A 73 -13.09 -4.24 1.02
C VAL A 73 -13.18 -2.99 0.15
N ASN A 74 -14.19 -2.14 0.37
CA ASN A 74 -14.35 -0.89 -0.40
C ASN A 74 -13.19 0.08 -0.18
N PHE A 75 -12.73 0.20 1.07
CA PHE A 75 -11.55 1.00 1.40
C PHE A 75 -10.29 0.51 0.67
N LEU A 76 -10.03 -0.80 0.68
CA LEU A 76 -8.85 -1.40 0.04
C LEU A 76 -8.92 -1.29 -1.49
N ARG A 77 -10.10 -1.45 -2.10
CA ARG A 77 -10.29 -1.22 -3.55
C ARG A 77 -10.00 0.23 -3.94
N CYS A 78 -10.46 1.18 -3.15
CA CYS A 78 -10.18 2.61 -3.38
C CYS A 78 -8.69 2.91 -3.27
N LEU A 79 -8.03 2.42 -2.20
CA LEU A 79 -6.59 2.57 -1.99
C LEU A 79 -5.79 1.95 -3.14
N PHE A 80 -6.18 0.76 -3.59
CA PHE A 80 -5.54 0.06 -4.70
C PHE A 80 -5.57 0.90 -5.99
N SER A 81 -6.75 1.41 -6.36
CA SER A 81 -6.92 2.24 -7.54
C SER A 81 -6.07 3.52 -7.49
N LYS A 82 -5.92 4.13 -6.30
CA LYS A 82 -5.03 5.30 -6.13
C LYS A 82 -3.58 4.94 -6.35
N ILE A 83 -3.10 3.83 -5.76
CA ILE A 83 -1.72 3.39 -5.91
C ILE A 83 -1.38 3.05 -7.37
N GLU A 84 -2.33 2.49 -8.13
CA GLU A 84 -2.16 2.28 -9.58
C GLU A 84 -1.91 3.58 -10.34
N GLN A 85 -2.55 4.69 -9.94
CA GLN A 85 -2.31 6.01 -10.56
C GLN A 85 -0.89 6.55 -10.29
N TYR A 86 -0.25 6.13 -9.20
CA TYR A 86 1.13 6.53 -8.86
C TYR A 86 2.20 5.60 -9.44
N ALA A 87 1.80 4.47 -10.01
CA ALA A 87 2.71 3.51 -10.65
C ALA A 87 2.88 3.76 -12.16
N CYS A 88 2.05 4.62 -12.76
CA CYS A 88 2.00 4.92 -14.20
C CYS A 88 2.45 6.35 -14.51
N GLN A 89 3.68 6.71 -14.12
CA GLN A 89 4.38 7.88 -14.65
C GLN A 89 5.62 7.47 -15.49
N GLU A 90 5.58 6.29 -16.10
CA GLU A 90 6.49 5.95 -17.20
C GLU A 90 5.70 6.10 -18.51
N GLU A 91 5.82 7.27 -19.14
CA GLU A 91 5.81 7.42 -20.62
C GLU A 91 7.25 7.67 -21.07
#